data_AF-A0A2S9FFH8-F1
#
_entry.id   AF-A0A2S9FFH8-F1
#
_cell.length_a   1.000
_cell.length_b   1.000
_cell.length_c   1.000
_cell.angle_alpha   90.00
_cell.angle_beta   90.00
_cell.angle_gamma   90.00
#
_symmetry.space_group_name_H-M   'P 1'
#
loop_
_entity.id
_entity.type
_entity.pdbx_description
1 polymer ?
#
loop_
_entity_poly.entity_id
_entity_poly.type
_entity_poly.pdbx_seq_one_letter_code
_entity_poly.pdbx_strand_id
1 'polypeptide(L)'
;RVAALTGAGVAAWDVLKHCRRIGSLDASVQPDSMVANDFDAFFTAHPAIGHVYFNGTAAEKNYRRLVTVGQAMEYTRLPSTSPAHTALFEVKLAAWRQITARTSGIART
;
A
#
# COMPACT_ATOMS: atom_id res chain seq x y z
N ARG A 1 9.10 -12.71 8.37
CA ARG A 1 8.80 -11.51 7.54
C ARG A 1 7.47 -10.87 7.96
N VAL A 2 6.33 -11.57 7.88
CA VAL A 2 5.03 -11.05 8.35
C VAL A 2 5.06 -10.63 9.82
N ALA A 3 5.56 -11.48 10.72
CA ALA A 3 5.67 -11.17 12.15
C ALA A 3 6.49 -9.90 12.47
N ALA A 4 7.50 -9.59 11.65
CA ALA A 4 8.30 -8.38 11.83
C ALA A 4 7.52 -7.11 11.43
N LEU A 5 6.72 -7.19 10.37
CA LEU A 5 5.84 -6.09 9.95
C LEU A 5 4.74 -5.87 10.99
N THR A 6 4.02 -6.93 11.35
CA THR A 6 2.91 -6.82 12.31
C THR A 6 3.40 -6.42 13.70
N GLY A 7 4.57 -6.93 14.14
CA GLY A 7 5.21 -6.51 15.39
C GLY A 7 5.64 -5.03 15.40
N ALA A 8 5.90 -4.45 14.21
CA ALA A 8 6.18 -3.04 14.03
C ALA A 8 4.92 -2.20 13.71
N GLY A 9 3.71 -2.75 13.88
CA GLY A 9 2.46 -2.04 13.61
C GLY A 9 2.23 -1.73 12.12
N VAL A 10 2.86 -2.48 11.21
CA VAL A 10 2.73 -2.30 9.76
C VAL A 10 1.94 -3.47 9.16
N ALA A 11 0.92 -3.15 8.39
CA ALA A 11 0.24 -4.08 7.50
C ALA A 11 0.74 -3.90 6.06
N ALA A 12 0.85 -5.01 5.32
CA ALA A 12 1.18 -5.00 3.89
C ALA A 12 0.09 -5.74 3.13
N TRP A 13 -0.45 -5.12 2.08
CA TRP A 13 -1.53 -5.68 1.29
C TRP A 13 -1.49 -5.17 -0.14
N ASP A 14 -2.04 -5.96 -1.06
CA ASP A 14 -2.25 -5.55 -2.45
C ASP A 14 -3.56 -4.79 -2.58
N VAL A 15 -3.63 -3.85 -3.52
CA VAL A 15 -4.89 -3.15 -3.82
C VAL A 15 -5.88 -4.10 -4.49
N LEU A 16 -5.39 -4.92 -5.43
CA LEU A 16 -6.22 -5.80 -6.24
C LEU A 16 -6.37 -7.16 -5.55
N LYS A 17 -7.60 -7.53 -5.22
CA LYS A 17 -7.97 -8.89 -4.81
C LYS A 17 -7.91 -9.86 -5.98
N HIS A 18 -8.37 -9.39 -7.14
CA HIS A 18 -8.40 -10.17 -8.38
C HIS A 18 -8.23 -9.25 -9.59
N CYS A 19 -7.55 -9.73 -10.62
CA CYS A 19 -7.53 -9.12 -11.95
C CYS A 19 -7.11 -10.15 -13.00
N ARG A 20 -7.49 -9.92 -14.25
CA ARG A 20 -6.95 -10.64 -15.41
C ARG A 20 -5.70 -9.92 -15.91
N ARG A 21 -4.64 -10.69 -16.15
CA ARG A 21 -3.38 -10.22 -16.74
C ARG A 21 -2.86 -11.25 -17.72
N ILE A 22 -2.44 -10.80 -18.90
CA ILE A 22 -1.76 -11.64 -19.89
C ILE A 22 -0.25 -11.44 -19.73
N GLY A 23 0.48 -12.49 -19.35
CA GLY A 23 1.90 -12.40 -19.01
C GLY A 23 2.16 -11.86 -17.60
N SER A 24 3.41 -11.48 -17.30
CA SER A 24 3.85 -11.06 -15.96
C SER A 24 3.91 -9.54 -15.76
N LEU A 25 3.83 -8.75 -16.83
CA LEU A 25 3.96 -7.30 -16.76
C LEU A 25 2.69 -6.64 -16.24
N ASP A 26 2.82 -5.75 -15.25
CA ASP A 26 1.68 -4.99 -14.71
C ASP A 26 0.97 -4.12 -15.75
N ALA A 27 1.67 -3.72 -16.81
CA ALA A 27 1.09 -3.02 -17.96
C ALA A 27 0.02 -3.87 -18.70
N SER A 28 0.04 -5.20 -18.53
CA SER A 28 -0.89 -6.13 -19.17
C SER A 28 -2.14 -6.42 -18.34
N VAL A 29 -2.33 -5.75 -17.19
CA VAL A 29 -3.54 -5.93 -16.38
C VAL A 29 -4.72 -5.28 -17.08
N GLN A 30 -5.82 -6.01 -17.25
CA GLN A 30 -7.04 -5.53 -17.87
C GLN A 30 -7.85 -4.69 -16.87
N PRO A 31 -8.04 -3.37 -17.09
CA PRO A 31 -8.69 -2.49 -16.11
C PRO A 31 -10.10 -2.91 -15.69
N ASP A 32 -10.89 -3.46 -16.61
CA ASP A 32 -12.30 -3.85 -16.37
C ASP A 32 -12.45 -5.15 -15.57
N SER A 33 -11.34 -5.89 -15.39
CA SER A 33 -11.32 -7.11 -14.59
C SER A 33 -10.86 -6.89 -13.15
N MET A 34 -10.42 -5.67 -12.83
CA MET A 34 -9.82 -5.37 -11.53
C MET A 34 -10.90 -5.31 -10.45
N VAL A 35 -10.72 -6.12 -9.42
CA VAL A 35 -11.51 -6.11 -8.19
C VAL A 35 -10.57 -5.74 -7.05
N ALA A 36 -10.88 -4.66 -6.34
CA ALA A 36 -10.11 -4.26 -5.18
C ALA A 36 -10.38 -5.18 -3.98
N ASN A 37 -9.42 -5.23 -3.06
CA ASN A 37 -9.66 -5.73 -1.71
C ASN A 37 -10.65 -4.82 -0.96
N ASP A 38 -11.33 -5.37 0.03
CA ASP A 38 -12.31 -4.63 0.84
C ASP A 38 -11.61 -3.82 1.93
N PHE A 39 -11.13 -2.64 1.55
CA PHE A 39 -10.42 -1.73 2.45
C PHE A 39 -11.35 -1.09 3.48
N ASP A 40 -12.62 -0.86 3.15
CA ASP A 40 -13.56 -0.23 4.07
C ASP A 40 -13.86 -1.13 5.27
N ALA A 41 -14.17 -2.41 5.01
CA ALA A 41 -14.31 -3.40 6.08
C ALA A 41 -13.00 -3.59 6.86
N PHE A 42 -11.86 -3.58 6.17
CA PHE A 42 -10.56 -3.74 6.81
C PHE A 42 -10.23 -2.59 7.76
N PHE A 43 -10.42 -1.34 7.37
CA PHE A 43 -10.15 -0.19 8.24
C PHE A 43 -11.16 -0.07 9.37
N THR A 44 -12.43 -0.42 9.14
CA THR A 44 -13.44 -0.51 10.21
C THR A 44 -13.03 -1.51 11.30
N ALA A 45 -12.46 -2.65 10.91
CA ALA A 45 -11.95 -3.64 11.86
C ALA A 45 -10.61 -3.24 12.53
N HIS A 46 -9.88 -2.28 11.96
CA HIS A 46 -8.57 -1.85 12.44
C HIS A 46 -8.49 -0.31 12.53
N PRO A 47 -9.24 0.32 13.46
CA PRO A 47 -9.38 1.78 13.50
C PRO A 47 -8.09 2.53 13.84
N ALA A 48 -7.07 1.84 14.36
CA ALA A 48 -5.74 2.41 14.59
C ALA A 48 -4.96 2.68 13.28
N ILE A 49 -5.40 2.12 12.14
CA ILE A 49 -4.78 2.37 10.84
C ILE A 49 -5.30 3.71 10.31
N GLY A 50 -4.45 4.73 10.35
CA GLY A 50 -4.77 6.07 9.85
C GLY A 50 -4.04 6.48 8.57
N HIS A 51 -3.09 5.68 8.07
CA HIS A 51 -2.23 6.06 6.94
C HIS A 51 -1.96 4.89 5.99
N VAL A 52 -2.21 5.11 4.70
CA VAL A 52 -1.84 4.20 3.61
C VAL A 52 -0.63 4.73 2.85
N TYR A 53 0.40 3.89 2.74
CA TYR A 53 1.56 4.13 1.90
C TYR A 53 1.48 3.31 0.61
N PHE A 54 1.48 3.95 -0.56
CA PHE A 54 1.41 3.27 -1.85
C PHE A 54 2.79 2.90 -2.38
N ASN A 55 2.96 1.64 -2.78
CA ASN A 55 4.16 1.15 -3.46
C ASN A 55 4.14 1.53 -4.95
N GLY A 56 4.49 2.78 -5.25
CA GLY A 56 4.53 3.31 -6.62
C GLY A 56 3.17 3.72 -7.19
N THR A 57 3.22 4.22 -8.43
CA THR A 57 2.08 4.87 -9.10
C THR A 57 0.90 3.93 -9.38
N ALA A 58 1.16 2.66 -9.70
CA ALA A 58 0.11 1.70 -10.03
C ALA A 58 -0.80 1.42 -8.83
N ALA A 59 -0.22 1.21 -7.65
CA ALA A 59 -0.97 1.00 -6.41
C ALA A 59 -1.87 2.21 -6.09
N GLU A 60 -1.32 3.42 -6.13
CA GLU A 60 -2.10 4.63 -5.87
C GLU A 60 -3.27 4.80 -6.87
N LYS A 61 -2.99 4.63 -8.18
CA LYS A 61 -4.02 4.79 -9.21
C LYS A 61 -5.15 3.78 -9.04
N ASN A 62 -4.82 2.50 -8.82
CA ASN A 62 -5.82 1.46 -8.64
C ASN A 62 -6.63 1.69 -7.36
N TYR A 63 -5.98 2.10 -6.26
CA TYR A 63 -6.66 2.37 -5.01
C TYR A 63 -7.67 3.51 -5.18
N ARG A 64 -7.21 4.67 -5.68
CA ARG A 64 -8.08 5.83 -5.90
C ARG A 64 -9.26 5.55 -6.85
N ARG A 65 -9.08 4.63 -7.80
CA ARG A 65 -10.13 4.26 -8.76
C ARG A 65 -11.16 3.29 -8.19
N LEU A 66 -10.72 2.34 -7.37
CA LEU A 66 -11.52 1.16 -7.01
C LEU A 66 -11.96 1.14 -5.54
N VAL A 67 -11.33 1.95 -4.69
CA VAL A 67 -11.52 1.90 -3.24
C VAL A 67 -12.22 3.18 -2.79
N THR A 68 -13.31 3.02 -2.04
CA THR A 68 -13.99 4.08 -1.29
C THR A 68 -14.01 3.65 0.16
N VAL A 69 -13.68 4.57 1.07
CA VAL A 69 -13.66 4.30 2.51
C VAL A 69 -14.41 5.40 3.26
N GLY A 70 -15.12 5.03 4.33
CA GLY A 70 -15.93 5.95 5.11
C GLY A 70 -15.16 6.83 6.10
N GLN A 71 -13.93 6.45 6.45
CA GLN A 71 -13.10 7.16 7.44
C GLN A 71 -12.03 8.06 6.81
N ALA A 72 -11.63 9.09 7.55
CA ALA A 72 -10.51 9.95 7.15
C ALA A 72 -9.20 9.16 7.17
N MET A 73 -8.43 9.24 6.09
CA MET A 73 -7.18 8.52 5.90
C MET A 73 -6.11 9.43 5.31
N GLU A 74 -4.89 9.31 5.79
CA GLU A 74 -3.71 9.90 5.17
C GLU A 74 -3.18 8.98 4.07
N TYR A 75 -2.62 9.59 3.01
CA TYR A 75 -2.12 8.88 1.84
C TYR A 75 -0.75 9.40 1.44
N THR A 76 0.20 8.49 1.18
CA THR A 76 1.53 8.87 0.67
C THR A 76 2.02 7.87 -0.35
N ARG A 77 2.43 8.34 -1.53
CA ARG A 77 3.05 7.49 -2.55
C ARG A 77 4.56 7.42 -2.32
N LEU A 78 5.08 6.20 -2.21
CA LEU A 78 6.51 5.90 -2.13
C LEU A 78 7.05 5.40 -3.49
N PRO A 79 8.37 5.46 -3.71
CA PRO A 79 9.00 4.84 -4.87
C PRO A 79 8.73 3.33 -4.91
N SER A 80 8.55 2.78 -6.10
CA SER A 80 8.29 1.34 -6.25
C SER A 80 9.48 0.50 -5.77
N THR A 81 9.19 -0.56 -5.02
CA THR A 81 10.18 -1.58 -4.63
C THR A 81 10.54 -2.55 -5.76
N SER A 82 9.87 -2.48 -6.91
CA SER A 82 10.16 -3.33 -8.06
C SER A 82 11.57 -3.07 -8.61
N PRO A 83 12.31 -4.11 -9.04
CA PRO A 83 13.59 -3.97 -9.74
C PRO A 83 13.48 -3.21 -11.06
N ALA A 84 12.31 -3.25 -11.71
CA ALA A 84 12.05 -2.56 -12.97
C ALA A 84 12.05 -1.02 -12.81
N HIS A 85 12.02 -0.51 -11.58
CA HIS A 85 12.08 0.92 -11.30
C HIS A 85 13.52 1.36 -11.03
N THR A 86 14.07 2.16 -11.93
CA THR A 86 15.50 2.52 -12.08
C THR A 86 16.08 3.43 -10.98
N ALA A 87 15.31 3.77 -9.95
CA ALA A 87 15.84 4.55 -8.83
C ALA A 87 16.88 3.75 -8.02
N LEU A 88 17.95 4.43 -7.59
CA LEU A 88 18.97 3.86 -6.72
C LEU A 88 18.36 3.35 -5.41
N PHE A 89 18.89 2.25 -4.89
CA PHE A 89 18.41 1.63 -3.65
C PHE A 89 18.38 2.62 -2.49
N GLU A 90 19.42 3.44 -2.32
CA GLU A 90 19.51 4.42 -1.23
C GLU A 90 18.39 5.46 -1.27
N VAL A 91 17.99 5.88 -2.47
CA VAL A 91 16.87 6.82 -2.65
C VAL A 91 15.55 6.16 -2.24
N LYS A 92 15.35 4.89 -2.63
CA LYS A 92 14.18 4.12 -2.18
C LYS A 92 14.21 3.96 -0.66
N LEU A 93 15.34 3.53 -0.09
CA LEU A 93 15.46 3.29 1.35
C LEU A 93 15.17 4.56 2.18
N ALA A 94 15.74 5.70 1.79
CA ALA A 94 15.48 6.98 2.44
C ALA A 94 13.99 7.35 2.43
N ALA A 95 13.31 7.16 1.29
CA ALA A 95 11.88 7.43 1.19
C ALA A 95 11.05 6.48 2.07
N TRP A 96 11.42 5.20 2.17
CA TRP A 96 10.65 4.21 2.93
C TRP A 96 10.86 4.30 4.46
N ARG A 97 12.01 4.83 4.93
CA ARG A 97 12.30 5.03 6.36
C ARG A 97 11.31 5.96 7.08
N GLN A 98 10.56 6.78 6.36
CA GLN A 98 9.55 7.65 6.97
C GLN A 98 8.41 6.87 7.67
N ILE A 99 8.14 5.62 7.27
CA ILE A 99 7.09 4.79 7.86
C ILE A 99 7.41 4.50 9.34
N THR A 100 8.65 4.06 9.62
CA THR A 100 9.06 3.67 10.98
C THR A 100 9.23 4.86 11.91
N ALA A 101 9.53 6.04 11.38
CA ALA A 101 9.68 7.26 12.19
C ALA A 101 8.35 7.72 12.81
N ARG A 102 7.22 7.40 12.17
CA ARG A 102 5.87 7.76 12.66
C ARG A 102 5.30 6.74 13.65
N THR A 103 5.59 5.46 13.51
CA THR A 103 5.08 4.42 14.43
C THR A 103 5.56 4.63 15.88
N SER A 104 6.75 5.23 16.07
CA SER A 104 7.30 5.52 17.40
C SER A 104 6.54 6.59 18.20
N GLY A 105 5.61 7.32 17.57
CA GLY A 105 4.83 8.39 18.20
C GLY A 105 3.44 7.98 18.72
N ILE A 106 2.98 6.76 18.42
CA ILE A 106 1.70 6.26 18.93
C ILE A 106 1.97 5.61 20.29
N ALA A 107 2.08 6.44 21.32
CA ALA A 107 1.99 5.98 22.70
C ALA A 107 0.62 5.32 22.87
N ARG A 108 0.63 4.00 23.12
CA ARG A 108 -0.58 3.23 23.47
C ARG A 108 -1.16 3.87 24.74
N THR A 109 -2.33 4.49 24.60
CA THR A 109 -3.16 4.88 25.74
C THR A 109 -4.22 3.80 25.95
#